data_AF-A0AA95IX24-F1
#
_entry.id   AF-A0AA95IX24-F1
#
_cell.length_a   1.000
_cell.length_b   1.000
_cell.length_c   1.000
_cell.angle_alpha   90.00
_cell.angle_beta   90.00
_cell.angle_gamma   90.00
#
_symmetry.space_group_name_H-M   'P 1'
#
loop_
_entity.id
_entity.type
_entity.pdbx_description
1 polymer ?
#
loop_
_entity_poly.entity_id
_entity_poly.type
_entity_poly.pdbx_seq_one_letter_code
_entity_poly.pdbx_strand_id
1 'polypeptide(L)'
;MDIKLDWYEPIELGSSSRLKETIKNFDLNQIPTITGVYLFYRETKSPEYPQEVLYIGKTTNMRTRIKQHFNNLKLIDGLIETPTGKKCLIFAELKTLANDTGQALSQAERGLIQLFSNNEHPLLNQKLMRDRFDYIYSNGFIPEILGNEEIKVFAR
;
A
#
# COMPACT_ATOMS: atom_id res chain seq x y z
N MET A 1 17.40 1.38 -11.35
CA MET A 1 16.80 2.50 -10.60
C MET A 1 16.77 2.07 -9.16
N ASP A 2 17.46 2.80 -8.28
CA ASP A 2 17.45 2.50 -6.85
C ASP A 2 16.42 3.40 -6.16
N ILE A 3 15.48 2.77 -5.47
CA ILE A 3 14.43 3.44 -4.69
C ILE A 3 14.78 3.27 -3.21
N LYS A 4 14.88 4.39 -2.49
CA LYS A 4 15.03 4.40 -1.03
C LYS A 4 13.79 5.01 -0.40
N LEU A 5 13.39 4.45 0.74
CA LEU A 5 12.24 4.88 1.51
C LEU A 5 12.70 5.22 2.93
N ASP A 6 12.61 6.50 3.28
CA ASP A 6 12.97 6.99 4.61
C ASP A 6 11.70 7.04 5.47
N TRP A 7 11.56 6.05 6.36
CA TRP A 7 10.36 5.87 7.20
C TRP A 7 10.34 6.83 8.38
N TYR A 8 9.16 7.34 8.68
CA TYR A 8 8.88 8.15 9.86
C TYR A 8 8.32 7.28 10.98
N GLU A 9 8.26 7.84 12.19
CA GLU A 9 7.57 7.21 13.31
C GLU A 9 6.07 7.02 13.01
N PRO A 10 5.48 5.88 13.42
CA PRO A 10 4.07 5.62 13.23
C PRO A 10 3.20 6.53 14.11
N ILE A 11 2.07 6.94 13.57
CA ILE A 11 1.04 7.69 14.28
C ILE A 11 -0.10 6.75 14.64
N GLU A 12 -0.42 6.68 15.93
CA GLU A 12 -1.56 5.91 16.43
C GLU A 12 -2.88 6.62 16.10
N LEU A 13 -3.83 5.87 15.54
CA LEU A 13 -5.18 6.33 15.22
C LEU A 13 -6.25 5.73 16.15
N GLY A 14 -5.86 4.83 17.06
CA GLY A 14 -6.71 4.19 18.04
C GLY A 14 -7.41 2.92 17.54
N SER A 15 -8.46 2.48 18.22
CA SER A 15 -9.23 1.28 17.86
C SER A 15 -10.26 1.53 16.76
N SER A 16 -10.82 0.46 16.17
CA SER A 16 -11.94 0.57 15.20
C SER A 16 -13.12 1.38 15.73
N SER A 17 -13.44 1.26 17.03
CA SER A 17 -14.53 2.01 17.68
C SER A 17 -14.26 3.51 17.86
N ARG A 18 -12.99 3.91 17.95
CA ARG A 18 -12.59 5.32 18.15
C ARG A 18 -12.08 5.99 16.88
N LEU A 19 -11.81 5.23 15.82
CA LEU A 19 -11.15 5.72 14.60
C LEU A 19 -11.85 6.94 13.99
N LYS A 20 -13.20 6.93 13.90
CA LYS A 20 -13.94 8.08 13.33
C LYS A 20 -13.75 9.35 14.15
N GLU A 21 -13.76 9.23 15.48
CA GLU A 21 -13.55 10.35 16.40
C GLU A 21 -12.11 10.85 16.32
N THR A 22 -11.12 9.95 16.36
CA THR A 22 -9.71 10.29 16.24
C THR A 22 -9.43 11.04 14.94
N ILE A 23 -9.94 10.54 13.82
CA ILE A 23 -9.75 11.15 12.49
C ILE A 23 -10.39 12.53 12.41
N LYS A 24 -11.60 12.70 12.95
CA LYS A 24 -12.31 13.98 12.96
C LYS A 24 -11.52 15.06 13.70
N ASN A 25 -10.82 14.69 14.77
CA ASN A 25 -10.07 15.59 15.64
C ASN A 25 -8.56 15.58 15.34
N PHE A 26 -8.13 14.94 14.25
CA PHE A 26 -6.71 14.74 13.97
C PHE A 26 -6.01 16.04 13.57
N ASP A 27 -4.86 16.33 14.20
CA ASP A 27 -4.01 17.46 13.81
C ASP A 27 -3.14 17.10 12.58
N LEU A 28 -3.58 17.57 11.41
CA LEU A 28 -2.89 17.34 10.14
C LEU A 28 -1.47 17.94 10.06
N ASN A 29 -1.08 18.81 10.99
CA ASN A 29 0.29 19.35 11.03
C ASN A 29 1.33 18.28 11.39
N GLN A 30 0.90 17.20 12.05
CA GLN A 30 1.75 16.02 12.31
C GLN A 30 2.14 15.28 11.03
N ILE A 31 1.42 15.50 9.92
CA ILE A 31 1.75 14.89 8.63
C ILE A 31 2.70 15.83 7.84
N PRO A 32 3.89 15.35 7.43
CA PRO A 32 4.81 16.15 6.63
C PRO A 32 4.27 16.41 5.22
N THR A 33 4.83 17.42 4.53
CA THR A 33 4.49 17.72 3.13
C THR A 33 5.59 17.14 2.23
N ILE A 34 5.53 15.84 2.00
CA ILE A 34 6.54 15.07 1.25
C ILE A 34 5.92 14.25 0.12
N THR A 35 6.76 13.84 -0.84
CA THR A 35 6.45 12.81 -1.83
C THR A 35 6.86 11.44 -1.30
N GLY A 36 5.97 10.45 -1.39
CA GLY A 36 6.26 9.14 -0.82
C GLY A 36 5.07 8.21 -0.73
N VAL A 37 5.24 7.15 0.05
CA VAL A 37 4.25 6.09 0.28
C VAL A 37 3.78 6.11 1.73
N TYR A 38 2.59 5.56 1.98
CA TYR A 38 2.02 5.44 3.32
C TYR A 38 1.24 4.14 3.46
N LEU A 39 1.20 3.66 4.70
CA LEU A 39 0.54 2.43 5.11
C LEU A 39 -0.47 2.77 6.21
N PHE A 40 -1.68 2.27 6.06
CA PHE A 40 -2.54 2.00 7.21
C PHE A 40 -2.32 0.55 7.59
N TYR A 41 -2.04 0.32 8.87
CA TYR A 41 -1.90 -1.03 9.41
C TYR A 41 -2.59 -1.13 10.77
N ARG A 42 -2.70 -2.35 11.28
CA ARG A 42 -3.11 -2.59 12.66
C ARG A 42 -2.04 -3.36 13.41
N GLU A 43 -1.89 -3.06 14.69
CA GLU A 43 -1.23 -3.95 15.63
C GLU A 43 -2.26 -4.95 16.17
N THR A 44 -1.92 -6.23 16.11
CA THR A 44 -2.77 -7.33 16.59
C THR A 44 -2.24 -7.86 17.92
N LYS A 45 -3.03 -8.72 18.57
CA LYS A 45 -2.57 -9.47 19.75
C LYS A 45 -1.89 -10.80 19.37
N SER A 46 -1.83 -11.13 18.08
CA SER A 46 -1.20 -12.36 17.60
C SER A 46 0.32 -12.23 17.71
N PRO A 47 1.01 -13.15 18.40
CA PRO A 47 2.47 -13.17 18.41
C PRO A 47 3.07 -13.54 17.04
N GLU A 48 2.33 -14.28 16.21
CA GLU A 48 2.78 -14.68 14.86
C GLU A 48 2.60 -13.56 13.83
N TYR A 49 1.54 -12.76 13.99
CA TYR A 49 1.22 -11.64 13.09
C TYR A 49 1.00 -10.36 13.88
N PRO A 50 2.05 -9.80 14.52
CA PRO A 50 1.90 -8.66 15.42
C PRO A 50 1.42 -7.40 14.69
N GLN A 51 1.62 -7.33 13.37
CA GLN A 51 1.16 -6.24 12.54
C GLN A 51 0.53 -6.75 11.25
N GLU A 52 -0.55 -6.11 10.83
CA GLU A 52 -1.18 -6.38 9.55
C GLU A 52 -1.43 -5.10 8.75
N VAL A 53 -0.90 -5.06 7.54
CA VAL A 53 -1.11 -3.93 6.62
C VAL A 53 -2.51 -4.02 6.01
N LEU A 54 -3.23 -2.91 6.06
CA LEU A 54 -4.63 -2.82 5.61
C LEU A 54 -4.76 -2.00 4.33
N TYR A 55 -3.89 -1.03 4.10
CA TYR A 55 -3.93 -0.20 2.90
C TYR A 55 -2.55 0.39 2.62
N ILE A 56 -2.17 0.43 1.36
CA ILE A 56 -0.93 1.08 0.91
C ILE A 56 -1.32 2.08 -0.15
N GLY A 57 -0.71 3.27 -0.11
CA GLY A 57 -0.84 4.19 -1.22
C GLY A 57 0.38 5.07 -1.40
N LYS A 58 0.40 5.78 -2.53
CA LYS A 58 1.40 6.80 -2.84
C LYS A 58 0.81 8.19 -3.02
N THR A 59 1.69 9.19 -2.97
CA THR A 59 1.33 10.60 -3.21
C THR A 59 2.56 11.47 -3.42
N THR A 60 2.41 12.57 -4.16
CA THR A 60 3.39 13.66 -4.24
C THR A 60 3.24 14.68 -3.11
N ASN A 61 2.12 14.62 -2.37
CA ASN A 61 1.85 15.47 -1.22
C ASN A 61 1.15 14.66 -0.11
N MET A 62 1.91 14.24 0.90
CA MET A 62 1.44 13.36 1.97
C MET A 62 0.29 13.97 2.77
N ARG A 63 0.47 15.18 3.32
CA ARG A 63 -0.56 15.88 4.10
C ARG A 63 -1.89 16.01 3.35
N THR A 64 -1.85 16.42 2.08
CA THR A 64 -3.07 16.56 1.27
C THR A 64 -3.75 15.22 1.05
N ARG A 65 -2.98 14.16 0.77
CA ARG A 65 -3.54 12.82 0.55
C ARG A 65 -4.18 12.24 1.80
N ILE A 66 -3.53 12.37 2.95
CA ILE A 66 -4.08 11.90 4.23
C ILE A 66 -5.36 12.67 4.58
N LYS A 67 -5.37 14.01 4.38
CA LYS A 67 -6.58 14.82 4.52
C LYS A 67 -7.73 14.31 3.62
N GLN A 68 -7.45 13.95 2.38
CA GLN A 68 -8.47 13.39 1.47
C GLN A 68 -9.00 12.05 1.98
N HIS A 69 -8.11 11.16 2.43
CA HIS A 69 -8.48 9.85 2.98
C HIS A 69 -9.33 9.96 4.24
N PHE A 70 -9.02 10.91 5.12
CA PHE A 70 -9.80 11.16 6.33
C PHE A 70 -11.22 11.68 6.04
N ASN A 71 -11.44 12.25 4.85
CA ASN A 71 -12.77 12.63 4.37
C ASN A 71 -13.43 11.54 3.48
N ASN A 72 -12.75 10.42 3.23
CA ASN A 72 -13.25 9.35 2.38
C ASN A 72 -13.92 8.25 3.23
N LEU A 73 -15.26 8.27 3.27
CA LEU A 73 -16.06 7.30 4.03
C LEU A 73 -15.69 5.85 3.71
N LYS A 74 -15.46 5.51 2.43
CA LYS A 74 -15.19 4.13 2.02
C LYS A 74 -13.91 3.56 2.62
N LEU A 75 -12.82 4.34 2.65
CA LEU A 75 -11.57 3.87 3.26
C LEU A 75 -11.73 3.76 4.77
N ILE A 76 -12.32 4.77 5.41
CA ILE A 76 -12.47 4.79 6.86
C ILE A 76 -13.37 3.65 7.34
N ASP A 77 -14.50 3.44 6.69
CA ASP A 77 -15.40 2.31 6.99
C ASP A 77 -14.68 0.97 6.77
N GLY A 78 -13.92 0.82 5.67
CA GLY A 78 -13.09 -0.37 5.44
C GLY A 78 -12.06 -0.62 6.54
N LEU A 79 -11.40 0.42 7.06
CA LEU A 79 -10.47 0.31 8.19
C LEU A 79 -11.19 -0.11 9.48
N ILE A 80 -12.41 0.37 9.71
CA ILE A 80 -13.22 0.05 10.89
C ILE A 80 -13.71 -1.39 10.85
N GLU A 81 -14.14 -1.85 9.68
CA GLU A 81 -14.65 -3.21 9.43
C GLU A 81 -13.56 -4.28 9.54
N THR A 82 -12.28 -3.90 9.47
CA THR A 82 -11.20 -4.87 9.76
C THR A 82 -11.26 -5.38 11.20
N PRO A 83 -10.88 -6.65 11.46
CA PRO A 83 -10.88 -7.18 12.82
C PRO A 83 -10.09 -6.33 13.83
N THR A 84 -10.35 -6.57 15.12
CA THR A 84 -9.85 -5.77 16.23
C THR A 84 -8.33 -5.67 16.26
N GLY A 85 -7.83 -4.45 16.50
CA GLY A 85 -6.41 -4.13 16.58
C GLY A 85 -6.22 -2.62 16.55
N LYS A 86 -5.14 -2.15 17.16
CA LYS A 86 -4.80 -0.71 17.23
C LYS A 86 -4.41 -0.25 15.84
N LYS A 87 -5.11 0.73 15.29
CA LYS A 87 -4.88 1.27 13.95
C LYS A 87 -3.76 2.28 13.99
N CYS A 88 -2.86 2.19 13.03
CA CYS A 88 -1.69 3.06 12.91
C CYS A 88 -1.54 3.52 11.46
N LEU A 89 -1.00 4.72 11.30
CA LEU A 89 -0.58 5.30 10.03
C LEU A 89 0.93 5.50 10.06
N ILE A 90 1.63 5.01 9.06
CA ILE A 90 3.06 5.26 8.88
C ILE A 90 3.32 5.71 7.44
N PHE A 91 4.32 6.56 7.24
CA PHE A 91 4.70 7.06 5.94
C PHE A 91 6.21 7.01 5.74
N ALA A 92 6.62 6.92 4.48
CA ALA A 92 8.00 7.01 4.06
C ALA A 92 8.18 8.05 2.97
N GLU A 93 9.22 8.85 3.08
CA GLU A 93 9.65 9.75 2.02
C GLU A 93 10.40 8.97 0.93
N LEU A 94 10.06 9.24 -0.32
CA LEU A 94 10.77 8.68 -1.46
C LEU A 94 12.07 9.44 -1.70
N LYS A 95 13.21 8.75 -1.56
CA LYS A 95 14.52 9.24 -2.00
C LYS A 95 14.92 8.48 -3.26
N THR A 96 15.05 9.19 -4.38
CA THR A 96 15.50 8.61 -5.64
C THR A 96 16.39 9.58 -6.39
N LEU A 97 17.40 9.03 -7.08
CA LEU A 97 18.23 9.76 -8.04
C LEU A 97 17.65 9.69 -9.46
N ALA A 98 16.51 9.02 -9.64
CA ALA A 98 15.88 8.87 -10.94
C ALA A 98 15.27 10.20 -11.41
N ASN A 99 15.37 10.44 -12.72
CA ASN A 99 14.76 11.60 -13.37
C ASN A 99 13.21 11.54 -13.36
N ASP A 100 12.64 10.34 -13.21
CA ASP A 100 11.19 10.12 -13.18
C ASP A 100 10.73 9.70 -11.77
N THR A 101 10.41 10.70 -10.95
CA THR A 101 9.86 10.49 -9.61
C THR A 101 8.51 9.77 -9.64
N GLY A 102 7.70 9.95 -10.69
CA GLY A 102 6.38 9.31 -10.81
C GLY A 102 6.49 7.81 -11.03
N GLN A 103 7.43 7.38 -11.87
CA GLN A 103 7.77 5.97 -12.05
C GLN A 103 8.35 5.37 -10.78
N ALA A 104 9.32 6.04 -10.14
CA ALA A 104 9.90 5.57 -8.87
C ALA A 104 8.83 5.38 -7.78
N LEU A 105 7.92 6.34 -7.65
CA LEU A 105 6.81 6.30 -6.71
C LEU A 105 5.84 5.14 -7.01
N SER A 106 5.57 4.89 -8.29
CA SER A 106 4.71 3.80 -8.71
C SER A 106 5.32 2.43 -8.45
N GLN A 107 6.63 2.28 -8.66
CA GLN A 107 7.34 1.05 -8.34
C GLN A 107 7.42 0.81 -6.83
N ALA A 108 7.62 1.86 -6.02
CA ALA A 108 7.62 1.75 -4.56
C ALA A 108 6.28 1.21 -4.03
N GLU A 109 5.17 1.82 -4.46
CA GLU A 109 3.82 1.38 -4.08
C GLU A 109 3.54 -0.06 -4.54
N ARG A 110 3.84 -0.37 -5.81
CA ARG A 110 3.61 -1.70 -6.39
C ARG A 110 4.40 -2.77 -5.65
N GLY A 111 5.68 -2.53 -5.36
CA GLY A 111 6.54 -3.45 -4.62
C GLY A 111 6.02 -3.72 -3.20
N LEU A 112 5.57 -2.68 -2.49
CA LEU A 112 4.99 -2.85 -1.15
C LEU A 112 3.67 -3.63 -1.20
N ILE A 113 2.76 -3.29 -2.12
CA ILE A 113 1.50 -4.04 -2.25
C ILE A 113 1.78 -5.51 -2.57
N GLN A 114 2.70 -5.80 -3.48
CA GLN A 114 3.06 -7.17 -3.82
C GLN A 114 3.64 -7.92 -2.62
N LEU A 115 4.58 -7.32 -1.90
CA LEU A 115 5.17 -7.91 -0.69
C LEU A 115 4.10 -8.27 0.34
N PHE A 116 3.22 -7.32 0.68
CA PHE A 116 2.22 -7.54 1.71
C PHE A 116 1.06 -8.43 1.23
N SER A 117 0.74 -8.44 -0.06
CA SER A 117 -0.21 -9.40 -0.63
C SER A 117 0.32 -10.82 -0.59
N ASN A 118 1.61 -11.04 -0.91
CA ASN A 118 2.24 -12.36 -0.87
C ASN A 118 2.35 -12.90 0.56
N ASN A 119 2.48 -12.01 1.53
CA ASN A 119 2.47 -12.33 2.97
C ASN A 119 1.04 -12.37 3.56
N GLU A 120 0.01 -12.47 2.71
CA GLU A 120 -1.39 -12.67 3.11
C GLU A 120 -1.98 -11.55 3.99
N HIS A 121 -1.44 -10.33 3.91
CA HIS A 121 -2.04 -9.19 4.61
C HIS A 121 -3.40 -8.79 3.99
N PRO A 122 -4.38 -8.35 4.81
CA PRO A 122 -5.74 -8.06 4.35
C PRO A 122 -5.85 -6.67 3.70
N LEU A 123 -5.15 -6.47 2.58
CA LEU A 123 -5.11 -5.20 1.86
C LEU A 123 -6.48 -4.83 1.25
N LEU A 124 -7.05 -3.72 1.70
CA LEU A 124 -8.31 -3.16 1.21
C LEU A 124 -8.24 -2.75 -0.27
N ASN A 125 -7.05 -2.38 -0.77
CA ASN A 125 -6.82 -2.00 -2.16
C ASN A 125 -6.27 -3.13 -3.05
N GLN A 126 -6.24 -4.38 -2.58
CA GLN A 126 -5.80 -5.53 -3.39
C GLN A 126 -6.59 -5.64 -4.71
N LYS A 127 -7.90 -5.37 -4.69
CA LYS A 127 -8.78 -5.41 -5.89
C LYS A 127 -8.49 -4.31 -6.93
N LEU A 128 -7.79 -3.23 -6.55
CA LEU A 128 -7.37 -2.19 -7.49
C LEU A 128 -6.11 -2.60 -8.27
N MET A 129 -5.40 -3.59 -7.75
CA MET A 129 -4.35 -4.31 -8.44
C MET A 129 -4.99 -5.59 -8.97
N ARG A 130 -5.84 -5.47 -10.00
CA ARG A 130 -5.88 -6.58 -10.95
C ARG A 130 -4.44 -6.68 -11.40
N ASP A 131 -3.75 -7.76 -11.09
CA ASP A 131 -2.49 -8.04 -11.72
C ASP A 131 -2.73 -7.88 -13.23
N ARG A 132 -2.31 -6.75 -13.80
CA ARG A 132 -2.26 -6.63 -15.24
C ARG A 132 -1.04 -7.45 -15.60
N PHE A 133 -1.27 -8.74 -15.73
CA PHE A 133 -0.39 -9.59 -16.50
C PHE A 133 -0.75 -9.37 -17.96
N ASP A 134 0.26 -9.09 -18.77
CA ASP A 134 0.17 -9.44 -20.17
C ASP A 134 0.48 -10.93 -20.26
N TYR A 135 -0.17 -11.60 -21.21
CA TYR A 135 -0.02 -13.04 -21.41
C TYR A 135 0.72 -13.26 -22.72
N ILE A 136 1.77 -14.08 -22.70
CA ILE A 136 2.45 -14.51 -23.92
C ILE A 136 1.77 -15.77 -24.42
N TYR A 137 1.17 -15.69 -25.61
CA TYR A 137 0.59 -16.82 -26.31
C TYR A 137 1.50 -17.25 -27.46
N SER A 138 2.06 -18.46 -27.35
CA SER A 138 2.85 -19.08 -28.42
C SER A 138 1.92 -19.81 -29.40
N ASN A 139 2.14 -19.64 -30.71
CA ASN A 139 1.38 -20.32 -31.77
C ASN A 139 2.35 -20.89 -32.82
N GLY A 140 1.96 -21.96 -33.53
CA GLY A 140 2.78 -22.61 -34.56
C GLY A 140 3.60 -23.80 -34.04
N PHE A 141 4.84 -23.97 -34.50
CA PHE A 141 5.75 -24.99 -33.97
C PHE A 141 6.32 -24.53 -32.63
N ILE A 142 5.75 -25.02 -31.52
CA ILE A 142 6.15 -24.68 -30.16
C ILE A 142 7.28 -25.63 -29.71
N PRO A 143 8.47 -25.11 -29.35
CA PRO A 143 9.56 -25.93 -28.80
C PRO A 143 9.11 -26.76 -27.58
N GLU A 144 9.45 -28.05 -27.52
CA GLU A 144 9.10 -28.94 -26.39
C GLU A 144 9.57 -28.38 -25.03
N ILE A 145 10.70 -27.66 -25.02
CA ILE A 145 11.26 -27.04 -23.81
C ILE A 145 10.33 -25.98 -23.19
N LEU A 146 9.42 -25.38 -23.96
CA LEU A 146 8.47 -24.39 -23.44
C LEU A 146 7.20 -25.04 -22.87
N GLY A 147 6.94 -26.32 -23.18
CA GLY A 147 5.71 -27.00 -22.78
C GLY A 147 4.43 -26.28 -23.24
N ASN A 148 3.33 -26.54 -22.55
CA ASN A 148 2.02 -25.88 -22.74
C ASN A 148 1.76 -24.81 -21.66
N GLU A 149 2.80 -24.17 -21.14
CA GLU A 149 2.68 -23.26 -20.01
C GLU A 149 2.13 -21.89 -20.41
N GLU A 150 1.22 -21.35 -19.59
CA GLU A 150 0.75 -19.97 -19.70
C GLU A 150 1.82 -19.03 -19.12
N ILE A 151 2.54 -18.32 -20.00
CA ILE A 151 3.61 -17.42 -19.58
C ILE A 151 3.00 -16.05 -19.23
N LYS A 152 2.99 -15.74 -17.94
CA LYS A 152 2.55 -14.44 -17.40
C LYS A 152 3.73 -13.48 -17.35
N VAL A 153 3.58 -12.30 -17.95
CA VAL A 153 4.55 -11.22 -17.84
C VAL A 153 3.90 -9.98 -17.26
N PHE A 154 4.64 -9.21 -16.48
CA PHE A 154 4.12 -7.99 -15.87
C PHE A 154 3.82 -6.95 -16.95
N ALA A 155 2.56 -6.49 -17.02
CA ALA A 155 2.22 -5.36 -17.88
C ALA A 155 2.88 -4.08 -17.37
N ARG A 156 3.23 -3.19 -18.32
CA ARG A 156 3.81 -1.88 -18.02
C ARG A 156 2.80 -0.91 -17.40
#